data_AF-C9ML26-F1
#
_entry.id   AF-C9ML26-F1
#
_cell.length_a   1.000
_cell.length_b   1.000
_cell.length_c   1.000
_cell.angle_alpha   90.00
_cell.angle_beta   90.00
_cell.angle_gamma   90.00
#
_symmetry.space_group_name_H-M   'P 1'
#
loop_
_entity.id
_entity.type
_entity.pdbx_description
1 polymer ?
#
loop_
_entity_poly.entity_id
_entity_poly.type
_entity_poly.pdbx_seq_one_letter_code
_entity_poly.pdbx_strand_id
1 'polypeptide(L)'
;MMGIDHLFVDESHQFKNLMFNTRHDRVSGLGNPDGSQRALNMLFAIRTIQERSGKDLGATFLSGTTISNSLTELYLLFKYLRPQALEKQGINSFDAWAAVFAKKSTDYEFSITNDIIQKERFRTFIKVPELAAFYAEV
;
A
#
# COMPACT_ATOMS: atom_id res chain seq x y z
N MET A 1 25.57 -13.93 -10.20
CA MET A 1 24.52 -13.36 -9.32
C MET A 1 24.85 -11.88 -9.12
N MET A 2 23.91 -10.96 -9.35
CA MET A 2 24.15 -9.53 -9.12
C MET A 2 24.31 -9.28 -7.61
N GLY A 3 25.46 -8.75 -7.20
CA GLY A 3 25.81 -8.45 -5.80
C GLY A 3 25.23 -7.13 -5.30
N ILE A 4 23.97 -6.83 -5.66
CA ILE A 4 23.28 -5.62 -5.22
C ILE A 4 22.66 -5.90 -3.85
N ASP A 5 22.96 -5.03 -2.89
CA ASP A 5 22.47 -5.16 -1.51
C ASP A 5 21.46 -4.05 -1.13
N HIS A 6 21.32 -3.02 -1.97
CA HIS A 6 20.41 -1.90 -1.73
C HIS A 6 20.04 -1.13 -3.01
N LEU A 7 18.81 -0.62 -3.08
CA LEU A 7 18.33 0.24 -4.18
C LEU A 7 17.96 1.64 -3.69
N PHE A 8 18.42 2.68 -4.37
CA PHE A 8 17.89 4.03 -4.19
C PHE A 8 16.96 4.33 -5.37
N VAL A 9 15.68 4.56 -5.07
CA VAL A 9 14.64 4.77 -6.09
C VAL A 9 14.16 6.21 -5.97
N ASP A 10 14.63 7.04 -6.88
CA ASP A 10 14.13 8.40 -7.06
C ASP A 10 12.76 8.40 -7.75
N GLU A 11 11.96 9.44 -7.49
CA GLU A 11 10.57 9.57 -7.96
C GLU A 11 9.74 8.30 -7.74
N SER A 12 9.88 7.70 -6.56
CA SER A 12 9.27 6.42 -6.18
C SER A 12 7.74 6.40 -6.28
N HIS A 13 7.09 7.58 -6.29
CA HIS A 13 5.66 7.71 -6.59
C HIS A 13 5.27 7.09 -7.94
N GLN A 14 6.22 6.92 -8.87
CA GLN A 14 6.02 6.20 -10.12
C GLN A 14 5.71 4.70 -9.94
N PHE A 15 6.06 4.11 -8.81
CA PHE A 15 5.87 2.69 -8.49
C PHE A 15 4.69 2.45 -7.52
N LYS A 16 3.87 3.48 -7.29
CA LYS A 16 2.78 3.42 -6.31
C LYS A 16 1.59 2.54 -6.68
N ASN A 17 1.48 2.13 -7.95
CA ASN A 17 0.41 1.28 -8.44
C ASN A 17 0.84 -0.20 -8.43
N LEU A 18 1.10 -0.75 -7.24
CA LEU A 18 1.41 -2.15 -7.03
C LEU A 18 0.12 -2.94 -6.79
N MET A 19 0.06 -4.17 -7.31
CA MET A 19 -1.09 -5.05 -7.12
C MET A 19 -1.38 -5.32 -5.64
N PHE A 20 -2.64 -5.37 -5.27
CA PHE A 20 -3.09 -5.74 -3.93
C PHE A 20 -4.42 -6.48 -3.97
N ASN A 21 -4.62 -7.38 -3.02
CA ASN A 21 -5.86 -8.13 -2.92
C ASN A 21 -6.80 -7.41 -1.97
N THR A 22 -8.04 -7.23 -2.40
CA THR A 22 -9.15 -6.72 -1.59
C THR A 22 -10.42 -7.48 -1.93
N ARG A 23 -11.27 -7.71 -0.93
CA ARG A 23 -12.65 -8.21 -1.10
C ARG A 23 -13.64 -7.05 -1.34
N HIS A 24 -13.15 -5.82 -1.36
CA HIS A 24 -13.95 -4.61 -1.48
C HIS A 24 -14.02 -4.12 -2.93
N ASP A 25 -14.79 -4.82 -3.76
CA ASP A 25 -14.98 -4.50 -5.19
C ASP A 25 -15.69 -3.16 -5.43
N ARG A 26 -16.30 -2.58 -4.39
CA ARG A 26 -17.13 -1.36 -4.47
C ARG A 26 -16.58 -0.17 -3.68
N VAL A 27 -15.37 -0.26 -3.14
CA VAL A 27 -14.78 0.88 -2.42
C VAL A 27 -14.09 1.82 -3.39
N SER A 28 -14.66 3.02 -3.52
CA SER A 28 -14.10 4.07 -4.38
C SER A 28 -12.81 4.63 -3.78
N GLY A 29 -11.80 4.84 -4.62
CA GLY A 29 -10.53 5.47 -4.22
C GLY A 29 -9.38 4.51 -3.89
N LEU A 30 -9.55 3.20 -4.10
CA LEU A 30 -8.47 2.22 -3.88
C LEU A 30 -7.44 2.13 -5.02
N GLY A 31 -7.72 2.72 -6.17
CA GLY A 31 -6.89 2.58 -7.38
C GLY A 31 -7.20 1.30 -8.16
N ASN A 32 -6.30 0.91 -9.07
CA ASN A 32 -6.43 -0.34 -9.84
C ASN A 32 -5.82 -1.52 -9.06
N PRO A 33 -6.61 -2.53 -8.63
CA PRO A 33 -6.11 -3.70 -7.89
C PRO A 33 -5.09 -4.53 -8.68
N ASP A 34 -5.18 -4.53 -10.02
CA ASP A 34 -4.25 -5.27 -10.89
C ASP A 34 -2.83 -4.66 -10.86
N GLY A 35 -2.69 -3.42 -10.40
CA GLY A 35 -1.43 -2.72 -10.34
C GLY A 35 -0.84 -2.42 -11.72
N SER A 36 0.49 -2.34 -11.78
CA SER A 36 1.26 -2.09 -12.99
C SER A 36 2.46 -3.02 -13.07
N GLN A 37 2.82 -3.45 -14.28
CA GLN A 37 3.98 -4.31 -14.51
C GLN A 37 5.27 -3.67 -13.97
N ARG A 38 5.40 -2.34 -14.09
CA ARG A 38 6.55 -1.59 -13.57
C ARG A 38 6.67 -1.71 -12.05
N ALA A 39 5.56 -1.54 -11.33
CA ALA A 39 5.52 -1.70 -9.88
C ALA A 39 5.85 -3.13 -9.45
N LEU A 40 5.36 -4.13 -10.19
CA LEU A 40 5.65 -5.55 -9.94
C LEU A 40 7.14 -5.87 -10.16
N ASN A 41 7.75 -5.36 -11.22
CA ASN A 41 9.18 -5.54 -11.48
C ASN A 41 10.04 -4.94 -10.36
N MET A 42 9.66 -3.75 -9.85
CA MET A 42 10.31 -3.14 -8.70
C MET A 42 10.16 -4.01 -7.44
N LEU A 43 8.97 -4.59 -7.21
CA LEU A 43 8.75 -5.47 -6.07
C LEU A 43 9.67 -6.69 -6.13
N PHE A 44 9.81 -7.31 -7.31
CA PHE A 44 10.72 -8.45 -7.47
C PHE A 44 12.17 -8.07 -7.18
N ALA A 45 12.65 -6.92 -7.68
CA ALA A 45 14.00 -6.46 -7.41
C ALA A 45 14.26 -6.28 -5.90
N ILE A 46 13.34 -5.63 -5.19
CA ILE A 46 13.45 -5.43 -3.74
C ILE A 46 13.34 -6.78 -3.00
N ARG A 47 12.43 -7.66 -3.40
CA ARG A 47 12.24 -8.98 -2.78
C ARG A 47 13.48 -9.85 -2.91
N THR A 48 14.16 -9.86 -4.04
CA THR A 48 15.43 -10.59 -4.21
C THR A 48 16.49 -10.14 -3.19
N ILE A 49 16.56 -8.84 -2.89
CA ILE A 49 17.48 -8.29 -1.88
C ILE A 49 17.04 -8.71 -0.46
N GLN A 50 15.75 -8.61 -0.16
CA GLN A 50 15.18 -8.98 1.14
C GLN A 50 15.33 -10.48 1.44
N GLU A 51 15.08 -11.35 0.46
CA GLU A 51 15.26 -12.80 0.58
C GLU A 51 16.72 -13.17 0.83
N ARG A 52 17.65 -12.52 0.14
CA ARG A 52 19.09 -12.74 0.33
C ARG A 52 19.59 -12.26 1.69
N SER A 53 19.10 -11.10 2.16
CA SER A 53 19.50 -10.52 3.44
C SER A 53 18.74 -11.09 4.64
N GLY A 54 17.59 -11.74 4.40
CA GLY A 54 16.69 -12.26 5.43
C GLY A 54 15.98 -11.16 6.22
N LYS A 55 15.97 -9.90 5.75
CA LYS A 55 15.49 -8.74 6.50
C LYS A 55 14.51 -7.90 5.65
N ASP A 56 13.71 -7.10 6.34
CA ASP A 56 12.99 -5.99 5.72
C ASP A 56 13.97 -4.94 5.15
N LEU A 57 13.44 -3.99 4.38
CA LEU A 57 14.15 -2.91 3.68
C LEU A 57 14.91 -3.42 2.44
N GLY A 58 16.10 -2.89 2.14
CA GLY A 58 16.82 -3.19 0.90
C GLY A 58 16.50 -2.23 -0.25
N ALA A 59 15.63 -1.24 -0.02
CA ALA A 59 15.47 -0.09 -0.88
C ALA A 59 15.10 1.17 -0.07
N THR A 60 15.52 2.33 -0.57
CA THR A 60 15.07 3.64 -0.10
C THR A 60 14.28 4.30 -1.22
N PHE A 61 13.04 4.66 -0.90
CA PHE A 61 12.14 5.37 -1.78
C PHE A 61 12.23 6.87 -1.51
N LEU A 62 12.60 7.62 -2.53
CA LEU A 62 12.66 9.07 -2.51
C LEU A 62 11.52 9.59 -3.39
N SER A 63 10.77 10.59 -2.90
CA SER A 63 9.75 11.26 -3.70
C SER A 63 9.51 12.66 -3.15
N GLY A 64 9.45 13.64 -4.04
CA GLY A 64 9.05 15.01 -3.70
C GLY A 64 7.53 15.17 -3.55
N THR A 65 6.74 14.19 -3.99
CA THR A 65 5.28 14.23 -3.88
C THR A 65 4.80 13.62 -2.58
N THR A 66 3.85 14.28 -1.91
CA THR A 66 3.13 13.68 -0.79
C THR A 66 2.37 12.43 -1.22
N ILE A 67 2.24 11.45 -0.32
CA ILE A 67 1.29 10.35 -0.45
C ILE A 67 -0.08 10.97 -0.71
N SER A 68 -0.61 10.74 -1.91
CA SER A 68 -1.49 11.71 -2.55
C SER A 68 -2.94 11.61 -2.08
N ASN A 69 -3.39 10.43 -1.64
CA ASN A 69 -4.61 10.17 -0.83
C ASN A 69 -5.12 8.72 -0.81
N SER A 70 -4.42 7.73 -1.38
CA SER A 70 -4.88 6.35 -1.21
C SER A 70 -4.25 5.75 0.03
N LEU A 71 -5.09 5.29 0.95
CA LEU A 71 -4.74 4.30 1.97
C LEU A 71 -3.90 3.15 1.38
N THR A 72 -4.20 2.80 0.14
CA THR A 72 -3.45 1.87 -0.69
C THR A 72 -1.98 2.27 -0.82
N GLU A 73 -1.63 3.52 -1.15
CA GLU A 73 -0.24 3.96 -1.32
C GLU A 73 0.61 3.70 -0.07
N LEU A 74 0.08 4.01 1.12
CA LEU A 74 0.79 3.78 2.37
C LEU A 74 0.91 2.29 2.70
N TYR A 75 -0.15 1.51 2.48
CA TYR A 75 -0.08 0.05 2.59
C TYR A 75 0.96 -0.54 1.64
N LEU A 76 1.00 -0.07 0.38
CA LEU A 76 1.92 -0.55 -0.63
C LEU A 76 3.37 -0.20 -0.31
N LEU A 77 3.63 0.95 0.31
CA LEU A 77 4.96 1.30 0.82
C LEU A 77 5.44 0.25 1.84
N PHE A 78 4.59 -0.11 2.81
CA PHE A 78 4.92 -1.19 3.75
C PHE A 78 5.04 -2.54 3.07
N LYS A 79 4.19 -2.83 2.07
CA LYS A 79 4.31 -4.04 1.26
C LYS A 79 5.67 -4.09 0.55
N TYR A 80 6.18 -2.99 0.02
CA TYR A 80 7.51 -2.93 -0.57
C TYR A 80 8.60 -3.14 0.47
N LEU A 81 8.62 -2.29 1.49
CA LEU A 81 9.81 -2.09 2.32
C LEU A 81 9.78 -2.90 3.61
N ARG A 82 8.62 -3.29 4.14
CA ARG A 82 8.51 -3.95 5.44
C ARG A 82 7.55 -5.16 5.45
N PRO A 83 7.70 -6.13 4.53
CA PRO A 83 6.82 -7.30 4.48
C PRO A 83 6.83 -8.16 5.74
N GLN A 84 7.99 -8.39 6.37
CA GLN A 84 8.08 -9.22 7.57
C GLN A 84 7.42 -8.52 8.77
N ALA A 85 7.53 -7.20 8.87
CA ALA A 85 6.86 -6.46 9.92
C ALA A 85 5.32 -6.50 9.78
N LEU A 86 4.79 -6.45 8.55
CA LEU A 86 3.36 -6.69 8.29
C LEU A 86 2.95 -8.12 8.69
N GLU A 87 3.75 -9.12 8.30
CA GLU A 87 3.50 -10.52 8.63
C GLU A 87 3.50 -10.78 10.14
N LYS A 88 4.42 -10.17 10.89
CA LYS A 88 4.47 -10.24 12.37
C LYS A 88 3.22 -9.68 13.04
N GLN A 89 2.55 -8.72 12.41
CA GLN A 89 1.27 -8.18 12.89
C GLN A 89 0.04 -8.97 12.38
N GLY A 90 0.25 -10.05 11.63
CA GLY A 90 -0.81 -10.84 11.02
C GLY A 90 -1.47 -10.15 9.81
N ILE A 91 -0.81 -9.15 9.23
CA ILE A 91 -1.35 -8.37 8.11
C ILE A 91 -0.86 -8.96 6.79
N ASN A 92 -1.73 -9.73 6.13
CA ASN A 92 -1.44 -10.42 4.87
C ASN A 92 -2.14 -9.84 3.63
N SER A 93 -3.01 -8.85 3.82
CA SER A 93 -3.85 -8.26 2.77
C SER A 93 -4.12 -6.79 3.06
N PHE A 94 -4.55 -6.06 2.02
CA PHE A 94 -4.97 -4.67 2.19
C PHE A 94 -6.16 -4.58 3.16
N ASP A 95 -7.11 -5.50 3.09
CA ASP A 95 -8.30 -5.48 3.96
C ASP A 95 -7.93 -5.66 5.44
N ALA A 96 -6.98 -6.56 5.74
CA ALA A 96 -6.46 -6.75 7.10
C ALA A 96 -5.78 -5.47 7.60
N TRP A 97 -4.97 -4.83 6.75
CA TRP A 97 -4.32 -3.57 7.08
C TRP A 97 -5.34 -2.43 7.31
N ALA A 98 -6.31 -2.30 6.40
CA ALA A 98 -7.35 -1.29 6.47
C ALA A 98 -8.25 -1.48 7.70
N ALA A 99 -8.53 -2.72 8.11
CA ALA A 99 -9.27 -3.01 9.34
C ALA A 99 -8.55 -2.54 10.61
N VAL A 100 -7.21 -2.48 10.59
CA VAL A 100 -6.41 -1.99 11.72
C VAL A 100 -6.29 -0.46 11.71
N PHE A 101 -6.02 0.13 10.55
CA PHE A 101 -5.59 1.53 10.45
C PHE A 101 -6.64 2.50 9.90
N ALA A 102 -7.72 2.01 9.27
CA ALA A 102 -8.69 2.84 8.57
C ALA A 102 -10.12 2.67 9.10
N LYS A 103 -10.90 3.75 9.04
CA LYS A 103 -12.34 3.72 9.29
C LYS A 103 -13.10 3.76 7.96
N LYS A 104 -14.01 2.81 7.80
CA LYS A 104 -14.99 2.80 6.72
C LYS A 104 -16.09 3.82 7.02
N SER A 105 -16.41 4.64 6.02
CA SER A 105 -17.61 5.47 6.00
C SER A 105 -18.49 5.01 4.85
N THR A 106 -19.79 5.01 5.09
CA THR A 106 -20.81 4.71 4.08
C THR A 106 -21.40 6.02 3.61
N ASP A 107 -21.33 6.26 2.30
CA ASP A 107 -21.98 7.40 1.65
C ASP A 107 -23.04 6.91 0.67
N TYR A 108 -24.07 7.71 0.45
CA TYR A 108 -25.12 7.45 -0.54
C TYR A 108 -24.92 8.35 -1.75
N GLU A 109 -24.88 7.77 -2.94
CA GLU A 109 -24.74 8.48 -4.21
C GLU A 109 -25.87 8.11 -5.16
N PHE A 110 -26.34 9.06 -5.97
CA PHE A 110 -27.30 8.78 -7.03
C PHE A 110 -26.59 8.13 -8.22
N SER A 111 -27.15 7.03 -8.71
CA SER A 111 -26.73 6.40 -9.96
C SER A 111 -27.17 7.25 -11.16
N ILE A 112 -26.63 6.93 -12.34
CA ILE A 112 -27.08 7.49 -13.62
C ILE A 112 -28.56 7.16 -13.89
N THR A 113 -29.09 6.10 -13.25
CA THR A 113 -30.50 5.66 -13.30
C THR A 113 -31.37 6.27 -12.21
N ASN A 114 -30.88 7.26 -11.45
CA ASN A 114 -31.57 7.88 -10.29
C ASN A 114 -31.82 6.94 -9.09
N ASP A 115 -31.14 5.80 -9.02
CA ASP A 115 -31.19 4.91 -7.86
C ASP A 115 -30.20 5.37 -6.78
N ILE A 116 -30.58 5.22 -5.51
CA ILE A 116 -29.67 5.49 -4.38
C ILE A 116 -28.74 4.29 -4.23
N ILE A 117 -27.46 4.47 -4.56
CA ILE A 117 -26.41 3.47 -4.38
C ILE A 117 -25.61 3.79 -3.13
N GLN A 118 -25.54 2.81 -2.25
CA GLN A 118 -24.64 2.86 -1.10
C GLN A 118 -23.20 2.55 -1.55
N LYS A 119 -22.26 3.47 -1.30
CA LYS A 119 -20.84 3.26 -1.53
C LYS A 119 -20.06 3.32 -0.22
N GLU A 120 -19.22 2.33 -0.02
CA GLU A 120 -18.24 2.35 1.05
C GLU A 120 -17.00 3.12 0.59
N ARG A 121 -16.44 3.94 1.48
CA ARG A 121 -15.20 4.68 1.27
C ARG A 121 -14.35 4.56 2.51
N PHE A 122 -13.05 4.39 2.35
CA PHE A 122 -12.13 4.58 3.46
C PHE A 122 -11.68 6.05 3.46
N ARG A 123 -12.15 6.83 4.43
CA ARG A 123 -11.91 8.29 4.48
C ARG A 123 -10.91 8.73 5.53
N THR A 124 -10.69 7.92 6.58
CA THR A 124 -9.98 8.42 7.77
C THR A 124 -9.13 7.34 8.41
N PHE A 125 -7.90 7.71 8.81
CA PHE A 125 -7.04 6.90 9.65
C PHE A 125 -7.46 7.03 11.12
N ILE A 126 -7.55 5.91 11.83
CA ILE A 126 -7.96 5.91 13.26
C ILE A 126 -6.81 5.65 14.23
N LYS A 127 -5.70 5.04 13.77
CA LYS A 127 -4.51 4.72 14.55
C LYS A 127 -3.29 5.49 14.04
N VAL A 128 -3.44 6.82 13.97
CA VAL A 128 -2.41 7.71 13.39
C VAL A 128 -1.07 7.61 14.14
N PRO A 129 -1.02 7.61 15.49
CA PRO A 129 0.24 7.49 16.21
C PRO A 129 1.00 6.18 15.91
N GLU A 130 0.30 5.05 15.91
CA GLU A 130 0.88 3.73 15.63
C GLU A 130 1.33 3.63 14.18
N LEU A 131 0.54 4.18 13.26
CA LEU A 131 0.88 4.23 11.85
C LEU A 131 2.10 5.12 11.57
N ALA A 132 2.21 6.26 12.26
CA ALA A 132 3.35 7.16 12.17
C ALA A 132 4.61 6.51 12.75
N ALA A 133 4.50 5.81 13.88
CA ALA A 133 5.60 5.03 14.44
C ALA A 133 6.05 3.91 13.47
N PHE A 134 5.09 3.20 12.86
CA PHE A 134 5.38 2.16 11.89
C PHE A 134 6.06 2.70 10.62
N TYR A 135 5.66 3.91 10.20
CA TYR A 135 6.27 4.65 9.08
C TYR A 135 7.68 5.17 9.40
N ALA A 136 7.95 5.61 10.62
CA ALA A 136 9.26 6.14 11.02
C ALA A 136 10.40 5.10 11.02
N GLU A 137 10.05 3.82 10.96
CA GLU A 137 10.98 2.68 10.86
C GLU A 137 11.24 2.24 9.41
N VAL A 138 10.70 2.98 8.43
CA VAL A 138 11.01 2.84 6.99
C VAL A 138 12.19 3.72 6.64
#